data_AF-A0A812TUK6-F1
#
_entry.id   AF-A0A812TUK6-F1
#
_cell.length_a   1.000
_cell.length_b   1.000
_cell.length_c   1.000
_cell.angle_alpha   90.00
_cell.angle_beta   90.00
_cell.angle_gamma   90.00
#
_symmetry.space_group_name_H-M   'P 1'
#
loop_
_entity.id
_entity.type
_entity.pdbx_description
1 polymer ?
#
loop_
_entity_poly.entity_id
_entity_poly.type
_entity_poly.pdbx_seq_one_letter_code
_entity_poly.pdbx_strand_id
1 'polypeptide(L)'
;MFPQTEATLLRELTEVPAGWPLATVIDAFAYLADYPDAAKQAREALSLRLLELWASQPQEAEALPIRFGELKGTATRQERLCEALLRNGAAEWGKYPRCWRFCEAGLLRGEPEHSAAEREREAAWYLQETPAPDRCRELAERLVAAESSETARKRQKLEKETSERRRLEAEFQKSQEEGRELRSHLAAAEAQVSFHAAELQAAQSESAGLKERCEEFAHRAAAAESAGAEMQQELRQLQEEHGKCQERCEELADRLEAEASEHVQTKELLTQAQVQVQRRPTQAVSTEEAARKADAQEEKAVLQERCEQLRQQLAKAEAERSGMLKQLLHLREERGMYKERLRQLEHQLCEAKIQDPGSHQQCHARHCEVPVDEASSSQEPDLAEQLGYSFVDDDGTSSSVLSCSSWFSVKPDSAKQQNCFLVDAIFKTRSYGTDFFLMGRDLKKGSQVVAGDDASILEVAKMPEICDASEVVELQAGAATLRVTPDHLVQVADPKGEAEESLYLAAGQLKAGDLVMLDSGEVAALSSVVLRREACQVLKIVFEPDLPVAVFSRPTCILSLGHKRKPPIRRGGRSQGGPGPSDDSMDGRASIPITAGEYMD
;
A
#
# COMPACT_ATOMS: atom_id res chain seq x y z
N MET A 1 -11.44 71.26 -66.37
CA MET A 1 -10.54 70.54 -65.44
C MET A 1 -9.11 70.87 -65.83
N PHE A 2 -8.23 71.17 -64.87
CA PHE A 2 -6.79 71.19 -65.14
C PHE A 2 -6.27 69.74 -65.18
N PRO A 3 -5.20 69.44 -65.94
CA PRO A 3 -4.52 68.16 -65.80
C PRO A 3 -3.80 68.13 -64.44
N GLN A 4 -4.23 67.26 -63.53
CA GLN A 4 -3.37 66.85 -62.41
C GLN A 4 -2.06 66.28 -63.00
N THR A 5 -0.92 66.70 -62.46
CA THR A 5 0.36 66.10 -62.81
C THR A 5 0.42 64.68 -62.27
N GLU A 6 1.06 63.77 -63.01
CA GLU A 6 1.17 62.34 -62.70
C GLU A 6 1.70 62.08 -61.27
N ALA A 7 2.70 62.86 -60.83
CA ALA A 7 3.24 62.80 -59.48
C ALA A 7 2.24 63.21 -58.37
N THR A 8 1.21 63.99 -58.71
CA THR A 8 0.10 64.33 -57.79
C THR A 8 -0.84 63.14 -57.63
N LEU A 9 -1.23 62.51 -58.73
CA LEU A 9 -2.06 61.30 -58.74
C LEU A 9 -1.37 60.14 -57.99
N LEU A 10 -0.07 59.94 -58.22
CA LEU A 10 0.72 58.93 -57.50
C LEU A 10 0.83 59.22 -55.99
N ARG A 11 0.84 60.49 -55.56
CA ARG A 11 0.78 60.85 -54.13
C ARG A 11 -0.61 60.60 -53.55
N GLU A 12 -1.68 61.02 -54.23
CA GLU A 12 -3.06 60.75 -53.81
C GLU A 12 -3.30 59.23 -53.65
N LEU A 13 -2.67 58.40 -54.48
CA LEU A 13 -2.68 56.93 -54.37
C LEU A 13 -1.78 56.35 -53.27
N THR A 14 -0.93 57.13 -52.59
CA THR A 14 -0.27 56.70 -51.34
C THR A 14 -1.15 56.86 -50.10
N GLU A 15 -2.11 57.79 -50.14
CA GLU A 15 -2.99 58.12 -49.00
C GLU A 15 -4.36 57.43 -49.15
N VAL A 16 -4.35 56.12 -49.46
CA VAL A 16 -5.53 55.31 -49.81
C VAL A 16 -6.66 55.46 -48.78
N PRO A 17 -7.80 56.11 -49.14
CA PRO A 17 -8.85 56.40 -48.17
C PRO A 17 -9.54 55.14 -47.64
N ALA A 18 -9.75 55.08 -46.33
CA ALA A 18 -10.44 53.95 -45.67
C ALA A 18 -11.89 53.74 -46.16
N GLY A 19 -12.49 54.74 -46.80
CA GLY A 19 -13.82 54.64 -47.41
C GLY A 19 -13.87 53.97 -48.80
N TRP A 20 -12.72 53.57 -49.39
CA TRP A 20 -12.71 52.92 -50.70
C TRP A 20 -13.20 51.47 -50.63
N PRO A 21 -14.14 51.05 -51.49
CA PRO A 21 -14.59 49.66 -51.59
C PRO A 21 -13.53 48.81 -52.30
N LEU A 22 -13.63 47.49 -52.14
CA LEU A 22 -12.61 46.54 -52.62
C LEU A 22 -12.39 46.60 -54.13
N ALA A 23 -13.44 46.87 -54.91
CA ALA A 23 -13.32 47.08 -56.36
C ALA A 23 -12.41 48.28 -56.72
N THR A 24 -12.63 49.45 -56.11
CA THR A 24 -11.81 50.66 -56.37
C THR A 24 -10.35 50.47 -55.98
N VAL A 25 -10.07 49.71 -54.90
CA VAL A 25 -8.69 49.36 -54.51
C VAL A 25 -8.03 48.43 -55.54
N ILE A 26 -8.78 47.48 -56.12
CA ILE A 26 -8.29 46.60 -57.20
C ILE A 26 -8.02 47.39 -58.48
N ASP A 27 -8.95 48.26 -58.90
CA ASP A 27 -8.82 49.07 -60.11
C ASP A 27 -7.63 50.04 -60.01
N ALA A 28 -7.45 50.69 -58.85
CA ALA A 28 -6.29 51.52 -58.55
C ALA A 28 -4.98 50.70 -58.55
N PHE A 29 -4.99 49.50 -57.98
CA PHE A 29 -3.81 48.62 -57.96
C PHE A 29 -3.42 48.15 -59.38
N ALA A 30 -4.41 47.87 -60.24
CA ALA A 30 -4.19 47.53 -61.65
C ALA A 30 -3.63 48.73 -62.43
N TYR A 31 -4.15 49.94 -62.21
CA TYR A 31 -3.62 51.17 -62.84
C TYR A 31 -2.14 51.41 -62.49
N LEU A 32 -1.70 51.08 -61.28
CA LEU A 32 -0.30 51.17 -60.89
C LEU A 32 0.62 50.08 -61.48
N ALA A 33 0.11 49.12 -62.26
CA ALA A 33 0.95 48.11 -62.92
C ALA A 33 1.80 48.72 -64.05
N ASP A 34 1.28 49.72 -64.77
CA ASP A 34 2.00 50.41 -65.87
C ASP A 34 3.17 51.29 -65.40
N TYR A 35 3.29 51.54 -64.07
CA TYR A 35 4.29 52.43 -63.46
C TYR A 35 5.21 51.68 -62.48
N PRO A 36 6.03 50.72 -62.95
CA PRO A 36 6.74 49.76 -62.10
C PRO A 36 7.56 50.42 -60.98
N ASP A 37 8.39 51.41 -61.31
CA ASP A 37 9.33 52.03 -60.38
C ASP A 37 8.74 53.23 -59.62
N ALA A 38 8.06 54.14 -60.34
CA ALA A 38 7.55 55.40 -59.77
C ALA A 38 6.41 55.19 -58.76
N ALA A 39 5.63 54.11 -58.89
CA ALA A 39 4.45 53.88 -58.07
C ALA A 39 4.69 52.95 -56.85
N LYS A 40 5.94 52.60 -56.52
CA LYS A 40 6.23 51.57 -55.50
C LYS A 40 5.51 51.80 -54.17
N GLN A 41 5.58 53.01 -53.60
CA GLN A 41 4.95 53.33 -52.32
C GLN A 41 3.41 53.24 -52.37
N ALA A 42 2.80 53.69 -53.48
CA ALA A 42 1.35 53.61 -53.68
C ALA A 42 0.89 52.16 -53.88
N ARG A 43 1.69 51.32 -54.54
CA ARG A 43 1.46 49.87 -54.69
C ARG A 43 1.57 49.15 -53.35
N GLU A 44 2.50 49.54 -52.48
CA GLU A 44 2.61 49.03 -51.10
C GLU A 44 1.41 49.44 -50.24
N ALA A 45 0.98 50.71 -50.29
CA ALA A 45 -0.22 51.20 -49.59
C ALA A 45 -1.51 50.49 -50.04
N LEU A 46 -1.73 50.37 -51.36
CA LEU A 46 -2.89 49.65 -51.90
C LEU A 46 -2.83 48.15 -51.59
N SER A 47 -1.65 47.52 -51.54
CA SER A 47 -1.51 46.11 -51.12
C SER A 47 -1.97 45.90 -49.67
N LEU A 48 -1.61 46.82 -48.77
CA LEU A 48 -2.03 46.76 -47.37
C LEU A 48 -3.55 46.99 -47.24
N ARG A 49 -4.11 47.99 -47.94
CA ARG A 49 -5.57 48.23 -47.94
C ARG A 49 -6.35 47.06 -48.53
N LEU A 50 -5.84 46.43 -49.59
CA LEU A 50 -6.44 45.25 -50.19
C LEU A 50 -6.54 44.09 -49.17
N LEU A 51 -5.46 43.81 -48.43
CA LEU A 51 -5.47 42.77 -47.39
C LEU A 51 -6.45 43.07 -46.26
N GLU A 52 -6.53 44.34 -45.82
CA GLU A 52 -7.45 44.77 -44.77
C GLU A 52 -8.92 44.62 -45.20
N LEU A 53 -9.25 44.99 -46.44
CA LEU A 53 -10.57 44.79 -47.03
C LEU A 53 -10.88 43.30 -47.25
N TRP A 54 -9.90 42.49 -47.68
CA TRP A 54 -10.07 41.05 -47.87
C TRP A 54 -10.35 40.31 -46.54
N ALA A 55 -9.77 40.78 -45.43
CA ALA A 55 -9.99 40.25 -44.09
C ALA A 55 -11.31 40.74 -43.46
N SER A 56 -11.72 41.98 -43.73
CA SER A 56 -12.95 42.57 -43.16
C SER A 56 -14.21 42.33 -43.98
N GLN A 57 -14.09 42.02 -45.27
CA GLN A 57 -15.21 41.84 -46.20
C GLN A 57 -15.11 40.51 -46.99
N PRO A 58 -15.06 39.34 -46.31
CA PRO A 58 -14.86 38.04 -46.94
C PRO A 58 -15.93 37.70 -48.00
N GLN A 59 -17.15 38.25 -47.88
CA GLN A 59 -18.23 38.01 -48.84
C GLN A 59 -18.00 38.70 -50.20
N GLU A 60 -17.41 39.91 -50.23
CA GLU A 60 -16.97 40.54 -51.49
C GLU A 60 -15.75 39.82 -52.07
N ALA A 61 -14.83 39.40 -51.19
CA ALA A 61 -13.65 38.62 -51.55
C ALA A 61 -14.00 37.25 -52.19
N GLU A 62 -15.05 36.57 -51.73
CA GLU A 62 -15.55 35.32 -52.33
C GLU A 62 -16.36 35.54 -53.62
N ALA A 63 -16.96 36.72 -53.80
CA ALA A 63 -17.63 37.10 -55.04
C ALA A 63 -16.64 37.47 -56.17
N LEU A 64 -15.44 37.96 -55.85
CA LEU A 64 -14.43 38.35 -56.83
C LEU A 64 -13.95 37.22 -57.77
N PRO A 65 -13.64 36.00 -57.30
CA PRO A 65 -13.39 34.84 -58.16
C PRO A 65 -14.50 34.52 -59.17
N ILE A 66 -15.75 34.94 -58.91
CA ILE A 66 -16.88 34.76 -59.83
C ILE A 66 -16.83 35.81 -60.96
N ARG A 67 -16.30 37.02 -60.71
CA ARG A 67 -15.99 38.01 -61.76
C ARG A 67 -14.72 37.67 -62.55
N PHE A 68 -13.70 37.14 -61.90
CA PHE A 68 -12.36 36.91 -62.47
C PHE A 68 -12.08 35.46 -62.91
N GLY A 69 -13.13 34.66 -63.11
CA GLY A 69 -13.11 33.37 -63.82
C GLY A 69 -12.45 32.19 -63.09
N GLU A 70 -11.16 32.30 -62.75
CA GLU A 70 -10.28 31.13 -62.51
C GLU A 70 -9.52 31.15 -61.16
N LEU A 71 -9.98 31.91 -60.16
CA LEU A 71 -9.29 32.06 -58.86
C LEU A 71 -9.84 31.18 -57.71
N LYS A 72 -10.31 29.97 -58.00
CA LYS A 72 -10.70 29.00 -56.96
C LYS A 72 -9.52 28.14 -56.47
N GLY A 73 -8.96 28.50 -55.30
CA GLY A 73 -8.43 27.51 -54.35
C GLY A 73 -6.94 27.54 -53.96
N THR A 74 -6.13 28.54 -54.36
CA THR A 74 -4.65 28.45 -54.21
C THR A 74 -3.94 29.62 -53.48
N ALA A 75 -4.66 30.68 -53.10
CA ALA A 75 -4.09 31.96 -52.65
C ALA A 75 -4.40 32.31 -51.17
N THR A 76 -3.91 31.50 -50.22
CA THR A 76 -3.90 31.82 -48.78
C THR A 76 -2.61 32.53 -48.30
N ARG A 77 -1.79 33.01 -49.25
CA ARG A 77 -0.59 33.83 -48.98
C ARG A 77 -0.65 35.12 -49.79
N GLN A 78 -0.30 36.22 -49.14
CA GLN A 78 -0.16 37.58 -49.70
C GLN A 78 0.54 37.59 -51.07
N GLU A 79 1.72 36.97 -51.16
CA GLU A 79 2.54 36.86 -52.37
C GLU A 79 1.74 36.35 -53.58
N ARG A 80 0.94 35.30 -53.38
CA ARG A 80 0.14 34.66 -54.43
C ARG A 80 -1.10 35.46 -54.82
N LEU A 81 -1.70 36.20 -53.89
CA LEU A 81 -2.83 37.07 -54.21
C LEU A 81 -2.37 38.24 -55.07
N CYS A 82 -1.24 38.86 -54.73
CA CYS A 82 -0.62 39.90 -55.56
C CYS A 82 -0.20 39.36 -56.93
N GLU A 83 0.45 38.20 -57.00
CA GLU A 83 0.85 37.55 -58.26
C GLU A 83 -0.37 37.19 -59.14
N ALA A 84 -1.46 36.70 -58.54
CA ALA A 84 -2.71 36.39 -59.23
C ALA A 84 -3.41 37.63 -59.79
N LEU A 85 -3.52 38.70 -58.99
CA LEU A 85 -4.12 39.97 -59.42
C LEU A 85 -3.29 40.65 -60.51
N LEU A 86 -1.95 40.61 -60.43
CA LEU A 86 -1.07 41.11 -61.50
C LEU A 86 -1.21 40.29 -62.80
N ARG A 87 -1.32 38.96 -62.71
CA ARG A 87 -1.56 38.11 -63.90
C ARG A 87 -2.91 38.38 -64.55
N ASN A 88 -4.00 38.42 -63.79
CA ASN A 88 -5.33 38.70 -64.34
C ASN A 88 -5.47 40.15 -64.83
N GLY A 89 -4.89 41.12 -64.12
CA GLY A 89 -4.81 42.51 -64.56
C GLY A 89 -4.12 42.62 -65.92
N ALA A 90 -2.93 42.05 -66.09
CA ALA A 90 -2.21 42.04 -67.36
C ALA A 90 -2.99 41.31 -68.48
N ALA A 91 -3.70 40.21 -68.17
CA ALA A 91 -4.48 39.44 -69.13
C ALA A 91 -5.76 40.16 -69.62
N GLU A 92 -6.39 40.98 -68.78
CA GLU A 92 -7.49 41.87 -69.19
C GLU A 92 -6.98 43.13 -69.89
N TRP A 93 -5.91 43.76 -69.40
CA TRP A 93 -5.36 45.02 -69.92
C TRP A 93 -4.94 44.92 -71.39
N GLY A 94 -4.36 43.78 -71.78
CA GLY A 94 -3.97 43.50 -73.18
C GLY A 94 -5.13 43.47 -74.20
N LYS A 95 -6.39 43.59 -73.76
CA LYS A 95 -7.58 43.60 -74.62
C LYS A 95 -8.04 45.01 -75.02
N TYR A 96 -7.48 46.07 -74.44
CA TYR A 96 -7.98 47.45 -74.61
C TYR A 96 -6.87 48.46 -75.02
N PRO A 97 -7.15 49.44 -75.91
CA PRO A 97 -6.17 50.46 -76.31
C PRO A 97 -5.75 51.42 -75.18
N ARG A 98 -4.53 51.97 -75.27
CA ARG A 98 -3.87 52.80 -74.22
C ARG A 98 -4.46 54.20 -73.97
N CYS A 99 -5.66 54.53 -74.46
CA CYS A 99 -6.20 55.90 -74.49
C CYS A 99 -7.48 56.12 -73.67
N TRP A 100 -8.02 55.09 -73.01
CA TRP A 100 -9.31 55.15 -72.33
C TRP A 100 -9.19 55.70 -70.90
N ARG A 101 -9.63 56.95 -70.69
CA ARG A 101 -9.89 57.48 -69.34
C ARG A 101 -11.22 56.95 -68.84
N PHE A 102 -11.21 56.35 -67.65
CA PHE A 102 -12.44 55.90 -67.00
C PHE A 102 -13.24 57.08 -66.42
N CYS A 103 -14.53 57.08 -66.69
CA CYS A 103 -15.54 57.87 -65.99
C CYS A 103 -16.32 56.95 -65.04
N GLU A 104 -17.05 57.54 -64.10
CA GLU A 104 -17.66 56.89 -62.92
C GLU A 104 -18.75 55.81 -63.20
N ALA A 105 -19.05 55.52 -64.47
CA ALA A 105 -19.94 54.45 -64.90
C ALA A 105 -19.17 53.49 -65.83
N GLY A 106 -18.89 52.27 -65.34
CA GLY A 106 -18.11 51.27 -66.06
C GLY A 106 -18.83 50.64 -67.27
N LEU A 107 -18.05 49.87 -68.05
CA LEU A 107 -18.39 49.22 -69.34
C LEU A 107 -18.52 50.17 -70.54
N LEU A 108 -17.44 50.29 -71.31
CA LEU A 108 -17.49 50.56 -72.74
C LEU A 108 -16.63 49.54 -73.50
N ARG A 109 -17.05 49.19 -74.72
CA ARG A 109 -16.29 48.36 -75.66
C ARG A 109 -15.62 49.27 -76.68
N GLY A 110 -14.33 49.07 -76.92
CA GLY A 110 -13.66 49.57 -78.13
C GLY A 110 -13.45 48.43 -79.11
N GLU A 111 -13.77 48.62 -80.39
CA GLU A 111 -13.32 47.70 -81.44
C GLU A 111 -11.88 48.04 -81.85
N PRO A 112 -11.04 47.04 -82.18
CA PRO A 112 -9.63 47.27 -82.51
C PRO A 112 -9.47 47.90 -83.91
N GLU A 113 -8.80 49.04 -83.98
CA GLU A 113 -8.64 49.90 -85.19
C GLU A 113 -7.79 49.30 -86.34
N HIS A 114 -7.41 48.03 -86.26
CA HIS A 114 -6.62 47.35 -87.30
C HIS A 114 -7.37 46.11 -87.78
N SER A 115 -7.49 45.93 -89.09
CA SER A 115 -8.12 44.73 -89.64
C SER A 115 -7.36 43.46 -89.23
N ALA A 116 -8.04 42.32 -89.25
CA ALA A 116 -7.39 41.04 -88.96
C ALA A 116 -6.21 40.79 -89.91
N ALA A 117 -6.37 41.14 -91.20
CA ALA A 117 -5.36 40.97 -92.24
C ALA A 117 -4.13 41.89 -92.08
N GLU A 118 -4.28 43.08 -91.48
CA GLU A 118 -3.12 43.95 -91.19
C GLU A 118 -2.31 43.40 -90.01
N ARG A 119 -2.97 42.98 -88.94
CA ARG A 119 -2.33 42.31 -87.79
C ARG A 119 -1.65 41.00 -88.20
N GLU A 120 -2.25 40.24 -89.11
CA GLU A 120 -1.68 39.01 -89.67
C GLU A 120 -0.46 39.28 -90.55
N ARG A 121 -0.45 40.36 -91.36
CA ARG A 121 0.73 40.79 -92.13
C ARG A 121 1.87 41.29 -91.26
N GLU A 122 1.57 42.08 -90.23
CA GLU A 122 2.57 42.64 -89.32
C GLU A 122 3.25 41.52 -88.50
N ALA A 123 2.46 40.54 -88.05
CA ALA A 123 2.98 39.30 -87.45
C ALA A 123 3.81 38.47 -88.44
N ALA A 124 3.35 38.32 -89.69
CA ALA A 124 4.08 37.57 -90.73
C ALA A 124 5.42 38.21 -91.11
N TRP A 125 5.52 39.55 -91.09
CA TRP A 125 6.78 40.26 -91.30
C TRP A 125 7.76 40.07 -90.14
N TYR A 126 7.29 40.19 -88.90
CA TYR A 126 8.09 39.93 -87.69
C TYR A 126 8.68 38.51 -87.64
N LEU A 127 7.95 37.53 -88.18
CA LEU A 127 8.37 36.13 -88.29
C LEU A 127 9.40 35.87 -89.42
N GLN A 128 9.63 36.82 -90.33
CA GLN A 128 10.54 36.65 -91.48
C GLN A 128 11.87 37.41 -91.36
N GLU A 129 11.90 38.62 -90.78
CA GLU A 129 13.13 39.45 -90.73
C GLU A 129 14.07 39.19 -89.54
N THR A 130 13.70 38.29 -88.61
CA THR A 130 14.56 37.92 -87.47
C THR A 130 15.02 36.47 -87.53
N PRO A 131 16.16 36.09 -86.91
CA PRO A 131 16.59 34.69 -86.75
C PRO A 131 15.75 33.96 -85.68
N ALA A 132 14.42 34.04 -85.81
CA ALA A 132 13.44 33.44 -84.95
C ALA A 132 13.25 31.93 -85.14
N PRO A 133 13.33 31.31 -86.35
CA PRO A 133 12.99 29.89 -86.53
C PRO A 133 13.80 28.93 -85.63
N ASP A 134 15.11 29.10 -85.57
CA ASP A 134 15.98 28.25 -84.74
C ASP A 134 15.85 28.59 -83.25
N ARG A 135 15.63 29.86 -82.91
CA ARG A 135 15.41 30.31 -81.52
C ARG A 135 14.07 29.82 -80.96
N CYS A 136 13.03 29.77 -81.79
CA CYS A 136 11.74 29.16 -81.45
C CYS A 136 11.85 27.65 -81.29
N ARG A 137 12.70 26.98 -82.09
CA ARG A 137 13.01 25.55 -81.89
C ARG A 137 13.76 25.31 -80.57
N GLU A 138 14.81 26.09 -80.29
CA GLU A 138 15.55 26.03 -79.02
C GLU A 138 14.61 26.24 -77.82
N LEU A 139 13.71 27.22 -77.89
CA LEU A 139 12.71 27.47 -76.84
C LEU A 139 11.70 26.32 -76.71
N ALA A 140 11.24 25.73 -77.81
CA ALA A 140 10.34 24.57 -77.77
C ALA A 140 11.03 23.33 -77.17
N GLU A 141 12.27 23.03 -77.57
CA GLU A 141 13.07 21.95 -76.99
C GLU A 141 13.35 22.17 -75.50
N ARG A 142 13.64 23.42 -75.09
CA ARG A 142 13.81 23.82 -73.69
C ARG A 142 12.51 23.74 -72.88
N LEU A 143 11.36 24.03 -73.47
CA LEU A 143 10.05 23.86 -72.83
C LEU A 143 9.74 22.37 -72.61
N VAL A 144 9.90 21.52 -73.62
CA VAL A 144 9.72 20.06 -73.51
C VAL A 144 10.70 19.47 -72.47
N ALA A 145 11.95 19.93 -72.43
CA ALA A 145 12.92 19.53 -71.40
C ALA A 145 12.50 20.01 -70.00
N ALA A 146 11.96 21.23 -69.86
CA ALA A 146 11.46 21.75 -68.60
C ALA A 146 10.24 20.97 -68.09
N GLU A 147 9.24 20.72 -68.94
CA GLU A 147 8.05 19.91 -68.63
C GLU A 147 8.42 18.47 -68.26
N SER A 148 9.38 17.86 -68.98
CA SER A 148 9.93 16.55 -68.64
C SER A 148 10.58 16.55 -67.25
N SER A 149 11.38 17.59 -66.94
CA SER A 149 11.99 17.74 -65.61
C SER A 149 10.97 18.00 -64.49
N GLU A 150 9.89 18.74 -64.77
CA GLU A 150 8.86 19.06 -63.79
C GLU A 150 7.94 17.85 -63.54
N THR A 151 7.57 17.10 -64.58
CA THR A 151 6.81 15.86 -64.44
C THR A 151 7.62 14.77 -63.73
N ALA A 152 8.94 14.68 -63.96
CA ALA A 152 9.84 13.84 -63.17
C ALA A 152 9.85 14.24 -61.68
N ARG A 153 10.01 15.55 -61.36
CA ARG A 153 9.95 16.07 -59.98
C ARG A 153 8.58 15.81 -59.33
N LYS A 154 7.47 15.97 -60.05
CA LYS A 154 6.11 15.66 -59.58
C LYS A 154 5.95 14.17 -59.25
N ARG A 155 6.45 13.26 -60.10
CA ARG A 155 6.46 11.81 -59.84
C ARG A 155 7.29 11.47 -58.60
N GLN A 156 8.52 11.99 -58.49
CA GLN A 156 9.39 11.77 -57.34
C GLN A 156 8.77 12.27 -56.02
N LYS A 157 8.09 13.43 -56.05
CA LYS A 157 7.36 13.93 -54.88
C LYS A 157 6.22 12.99 -54.48
N LEU A 158 5.41 12.53 -55.45
CA LEU A 158 4.29 11.61 -55.19
C LEU A 158 4.76 10.26 -54.65
N GLU A 159 5.88 9.75 -55.15
CA GLU A 159 6.54 8.54 -54.64
C GLU A 159 7.01 8.73 -53.18
N LYS A 160 7.66 9.85 -52.87
CA LYS A 160 8.03 10.19 -51.49
C LYS A 160 6.78 10.28 -50.58
N GLU A 161 5.78 11.03 -50.99
CA GLU A 161 4.53 11.25 -50.22
C GLU A 161 3.77 9.94 -49.96
N THR A 162 3.70 9.04 -50.95
CA THR A 162 3.09 7.71 -50.78
C THR A 162 3.93 6.76 -49.92
N SER A 163 5.27 6.87 -49.93
CA SER A 163 6.14 6.12 -49.01
C SER A 163 6.01 6.61 -47.56
N GLU A 164 5.92 7.94 -47.35
CA GLU A 164 5.70 8.55 -46.03
C GLU A 164 4.32 8.18 -45.47
N ARG A 165 3.28 8.17 -46.32
CA ARG A 165 1.94 7.69 -45.93
C ARG A 165 1.96 6.22 -45.48
N ARG A 166 2.60 5.33 -46.24
CA ARG A 166 2.72 3.90 -45.86
C ARG A 166 3.46 3.71 -44.54
N ARG A 167 4.50 4.52 -44.29
CA ARG A 167 5.23 4.51 -43.01
C ARG A 167 4.32 4.91 -41.85
N LEU A 168 3.59 6.02 -41.98
CA LEU A 168 2.67 6.49 -40.93
C LEU A 168 1.51 5.50 -40.68
N GLU A 169 1.04 4.83 -41.73
CA GLU A 169 0.02 3.78 -41.62
C GLU A 169 0.53 2.54 -40.86
N ALA A 170 1.78 2.14 -41.07
CA ALA A 170 2.43 1.07 -40.29
C ALA A 170 2.71 1.49 -38.83
N GLU A 171 3.16 2.73 -38.59
CA GLU A 171 3.34 3.27 -37.23
C GLU A 171 2.00 3.35 -36.47
N PHE A 172 0.90 3.70 -37.16
CA PHE A 172 -0.45 3.69 -36.59
C PHE A 172 -0.96 2.26 -36.28
N GLN A 173 -0.73 1.29 -37.16
CA GLN A 173 -1.07 -0.12 -36.90
C GLN A 173 -0.32 -0.67 -35.68
N LYS A 174 0.99 -0.40 -35.58
CA LYS A 174 1.81 -0.75 -34.40
C LYS A 174 1.27 -0.14 -33.11
N SER A 175 0.87 1.13 -33.14
CA SER A 175 0.26 1.80 -31.98
C SER A 175 -1.11 1.19 -31.59
N GLN A 176 -1.89 0.68 -32.55
CA GLN A 176 -3.10 -0.11 -32.23
C GLN A 176 -2.79 -1.50 -31.63
N GLU A 177 -1.63 -2.09 -31.92
CA GLU A 177 -1.18 -3.35 -31.33
C GLU A 177 -0.71 -3.14 -29.90
N GLU A 178 0.18 -2.17 -29.66
CA GLU A 178 0.59 -1.72 -28.32
C GLU A 178 -0.63 -1.34 -27.45
N GLY A 179 -1.59 -0.61 -28.03
CA GLY A 179 -2.84 -0.26 -27.36
C GLY A 179 -3.76 -1.46 -27.07
N ARG A 180 -3.67 -2.56 -27.83
CA ARG A 180 -4.39 -3.83 -27.54
C ARG A 180 -3.68 -4.61 -26.43
N GLU A 181 -2.35 -4.67 -26.44
CA GLU A 181 -1.56 -5.29 -25.38
C GLU A 181 -1.77 -4.60 -24.02
N LEU A 182 -1.73 -3.26 -23.99
CA LEU A 182 -1.99 -2.49 -22.77
C LEU A 182 -3.40 -2.71 -22.20
N ARG A 183 -4.42 -2.85 -23.06
CA ARG A 183 -5.79 -3.22 -22.61
C ARG A 183 -5.87 -4.65 -22.07
N SER A 184 -5.12 -5.58 -22.67
CA SER A 184 -5.00 -6.96 -22.16
C SER A 184 -4.33 -7.00 -20.79
N HIS A 185 -3.25 -6.25 -20.60
CA HIS A 185 -2.56 -6.13 -19.31
C HIS A 185 -3.43 -5.45 -18.24
N LEU A 186 -4.20 -4.42 -18.60
CA LEU A 186 -5.15 -3.78 -17.68
C LEU A 186 -6.23 -4.77 -17.21
N ALA A 187 -6.88 -5.48 -18.13
CA ALA A 187 -7.90 -6.48 -17.78
C ALA A 187 -7.33 -7.63 -16.93
N ALA A 188 -6.07 -8.03 -17.15
CA ALA A 188 -5.38 -9.00 -16.31
C ALA A 188 -5.09 -8.48 -14.90
N ALA A 189 -4.73 -7.19 -14.76
CA ALA A 189 -4.54 -6.54 -13.46
C ALA A 189 -5.87 -6.36 -12.70
N GLU A 190 -6.94 -5.95 -13.39
CA GLU A 190 -8.30 -5.86 -12.83
C GLU A 190 -8.78 -7.22 -12.29
N ALA A 191 -8.50 -8.32 -13.02
CA ALA A 191 -8.79 -9.68 -12.56
C ALA A 191 -7.97 -10.08 -11.31
N GLN A 192 -6.71 -9.66 -11.19
CA GLN A 192 -5.89 -9.88 -9.99
C GLN A 192 -6.39 -9.08 -8.78
N VAL A 193 -6.79 -7.81 -8.98
CA VAL A 193 -7.39 -6.98 -7.93
C VAL A 193 -8.72 -7.58 -7.45
N SER A 194 -9.56 -8.05 -8.38
CA SER A 194 -10.81 -8.75 -8.05
C SER A 194 -10.57 -10.05 -7.25
N PHE A 195 -9.56 -10.84 -7.63
CA PHE A 195 -9.16 -12.03 -6.88
C PHE A 195 -8.71 -11.69 -5.45
N HIS A 196 -7.83 -10.71 -5.26
CA HIS A 196 -7.35 -10.32 -3.93
C HIS A 196 -8.42 -9.63 -3.08
N ALA A 197 -9.41 -8.96 -3.68
CA ALA A 197 -10.58 -8.44 -2.97
C ALA A 197 -11.43 -9.58 -2.38
N ALA A 198 -11.65 -10.66 -3.13
CA ALA A 198 -12.34 -11.84 -2.65
C ALA A 198 -11.54 -12.61 -1.57
N GLU A 199 -10.21 -12.70 -1.73
CA GLU A 199 -9.29 -13.27 -0.73
C GLU A 199 -9.33 -12.47 0.59
N LEU A 200 -9.33 -11.14 0.52
CA LEU A 200 -9.46 -10.25 1.68
C LEU A 200 -10.83 -10.40 2.35
N GLN A 201 -11.92 -10.48 1.58
CA GLN A 201 -13.27 -10.69 2.12
C GLN A 201 -13.40 -12.04 2.84
N ALA A 202 -12.77 -13.10 2.30
CA ALA A 202 -12.71 -14.40 2.97
C ALA A 202 -11.95 -14.31 4.30
N ALA A 203 -10.76 -13.70 4.31
CA ALA A 203 -9.95 -13.50 5.52
C ALA A 203 -10.67 -12.64 6.58
N GLN A 204 -11.46 -11.65 6.16
CA GLN A 204 -12.30 -10.86 7.09
C GLN A 204 -13.42 -11.71 7.72
N SER A 205 -14.06 -12.60 6.96
CA SER A 205 -15.09 -13.49 7.51
C SER A 205 -14.53 -14.58 8.44
N GLU A 206 -13.34 -15.11 8.13
CA GLU A 206 -12.62 -16.01 9.04
C GLU A 206 -12.21 -15.29 10.33
N SER A 207 -11.72 -14.05 10.24
CA SER A 207 -11.37 -13.21 11.39
C SER A 207 -12.59 -12.92 12.29
N ALA A 208 -13.76 -12.62 11.69
CA ALA A 208 -15.00 -12.44 12.43
C ALA A 208 -15.42 -13.72 13.19
N GLY A 209 -15.37 -14.88 12.54
CA GLY A 209 -15.67 -16.17 13.18
C GLY A 209 -14.63 -16.61 14.24
N LEU A 210 -13.39 -16.11 14.16
CA LEU A 210 -12.41 -16.27 15.25
C LEU A 210 -12.74 -15.34 16.43
N LYS A 211 -13.16 -14.09 16.18
CA LYS A 211 -13.58 -13.16 17.25
C LYS A 211 -14.77 -13.70 18.05
N GLU A 212 -15.80 -14.20 17.37
CA GLU A 212 -16.97 -14.83 18.00
C GLU A 212 -16.57 -15.99 18.94
N ARG A 213 -15.61 -16.83 18.52
CA ARG A 213 -15.08 -17.92 19.36
C ARG A 213 -14.27 -17.41 20.55
N CYS A 214 -13.49 -16.34 20.40
CA CYS A 214 -12.78 -15.72 21.52
C CYS A 214 -13.76 -15.14 22.56
N GLU A 215 -14.86 -14.53 22.12
CA GLU A 215 -15.94 -14.05 22.99
C GLU A 215 -16.65 -15.22 23.69
N GLU A 216 -16.93 -16.32 22.97
CA GLU A 216 -17.46 -17.55 23.57
C GLU A 216 -16.51 -18.14 24.64
N PHE A 217 -15.21 -18.22 24.36
CA PHE A 217 -14.22 -18.71 25.32
C PHE A 217 -14.10 -17.81 26.55
N ALA A 218 -14.19 -16.48 26.39
CA ALA A 218 -14.20 -15.54 27.51
C ALA A 218 -15.42 -15.75 28.42
N HIS A 219 -16.61 -15.93 27.84
CA HIS A 219 -17.82 -16.25 28.62
C HIS A 219 -17.73 -17.60 29.32
N ARG A 220 -17.17 -18.63 28.67
CA ARG A 220 -16.93 -19.95 29.28
C ARG A 220 -15.91 -19.89 30.43
N ALA A 221 -14.87 -19.05 30.30
CA ALA A 221 -13.87 -18.83 31.35
C ALA A 221 -14.49 -18.15 32.59
N ALA A 222 -15.20 -17.04 32.40
CA ALA A 222 -15.87 -16.33 33.50
C ALA A 222 -16.90 -17.21 34.24
N ALA A 223 -17.62 -18.07 33.51
CA ALA A 223 -18.54 -19.04 34.12
C ALA A 223 -17.80 -20.11 34.96
N ALA A 224 -16.64 -20.58 34.49
CA ALA A 224 -15.80 -21.52 35.23
C ALA A 224 -15.15 -20.88 36.47
N GLU A 225 -14.78 -19.60 36.41
CA GLU A 225 -14.27 -18.82 37.54
C GLU A 225 -15.36 -18.60 38.60
N SER A 226 -16.61 -18.29 38.21
CA SER A 226 -17.76 -18.21 39.13
C SER A 226 -17.99 -19.53 39.87
N ALA A 227 -18.05 -20.65 39.15
CA ALA A 227 -18.18 -21.98 39.75
C ALA A 227 -16.97 -22.34 40.64
N GLY A 228 -15.77 -21.86 40.30
CA GLY A 228 -14.58 -21.97 41.13
C GLY A 228 -14.69 -21.20 42.45
N ALA A 229 -15.27 -20.00 42.43
CA ALA A 229 -15.53 -19.19 43.62
C ALA A 229 -16.61 -19.82 44.52
N GLU A 230 -17.68 -20.36 43.93
CA GLU A 230 -18.74 -21.09 44.63
C GLU A 230 -18.19 -22.32 45.36
N MET A 231 -17.41 -23.17 44.68
CA MET A 231 -16.74 -24.33 45.31
C MET A 231 -15.76 -23.93 46.42
N GLN A 232 -15.06 -22.79 46.29
CA GLN A 232 -14.21 -22.28 47.37
C GLN A 232 -15.04 -21.80 48.57
N GLN A 233 -16.22 -21.23 48.36
CA GLN A 233 -17.12 -20.81 49.44
C GLN A 233 -17.68 -22.02 50.19
N GLU A 234 -18.16 -23.05 49.48
CA GLU A 234 -18.59 -24.32 50.07
C GLU A 234 -17.47 -24.97 50.89
N LEU A 235 -16.24 -25.00 50.37
CA LEU A 235 -15.09 -25.59 51.06
C LEU A 235 -14.72 -24.83 52.36
N ARG A 236 -14.88 -23.50 52.40
CA ARG A 236 -14.72 -22.71 53.64
C ARG A 236 -15.83 -23.02 54.65
N GLN A 237 -17.08 -23.14 54.20
CA GLN A 237 -18.20 -23.51 55.07
C GLN A 237 -18.00 -24.90 55.69
N LEU A 238 -17.57 -25.88 54.90
CA LEU A 238 -17.23 -27.23 55.39
C LEU A 238 -16.04 -27.23 56.36
N GLN A 239 -15.06 -26.34 56.19
CA GLN A 239 -13.96 -26.16 57.16
C GLN A 239 -14.45 -25.57 58.49
N GLU A 240 -15.33 -24.57 58.45
CA GLU A 240 -15.95 -24.04 59.67
C GLU A 240 -16.84 -25.07 60.38
N GLU A 241 -17.63 -25.86 59.64
CA GLU A 241 -18.46 -26.93 60.20
C GLU A 241 -17.60 -28.06 60.79
N HIS A 242 -16.48 -28.39 60.16
CA HIS A 242 -15.49 -29.32 60.73
C HIS A 242 -14.92 -28.78 62.05
N GLY A 243 -14.56 -27.50 62.13
CA GLY A 243 -14.10 -26.85 63.37
C GLY A 243 -15.16 -26.95 64.48
N LYS A 244 -16.39 -26.53 64.21
CA LYS A 244 -17.54 -26.62 65.14
C LYS A 244 -17.88 -28.06 65.54
N CYS A 245 -17.56 -29.04 64.70
CA CYS A 245 -17.70 -30.46 65.01
C CYS A 245 -16.58 -30.96 65.93
N GLN A 246 -15.33 -30.56 65.67
CA GLN A 246 -14.17 -30.87 66.51
C GLN A 246 -14.32 -30.30 67.92
N GLU A 247 -14.70 -29.02 68.06
CA GLU A 247 -14.98 -28.38 69.35
C GLU A 247 -16.00 -29.18 70.20
N ARG A 248 -17.04 -29.74 69.57
CA ARG A 248 -18.03 -30.59 70.24
C ARG A 248 -17.51 -31.97 70.60
N CYS A 249 -16.60 -32.53 69.80
CA CYS A 249 -15.92 -33.78 70.14
C CYS A 249 -14.96 -33.59 71.33
N GLU A 250 -14.31 -32.44 71.42
CA GLU A 250 -13.46 -32.05 72.57
C GLU A 250 -14.32 -31.80 73.82
N GLU A 251 -15.42 -31.04 73.74
CA GLU A 251 -16.39 -30.88 74.85
C GLU A 251 -16.93 -32.23 75.36
N LEU A 252 -17.26 -33.15 74.46
CA LEU A 252 -17.73 -34.49 74.83
C LEU A 252 -16.63 -35.36 75.46
N ALA A 253 -15.36 -35.19 75.06
CA ALA A 253 -14.23 -35.88 75.68
C ALA A 253 -13.99 -35.38 77.11
N ASP A 254 -13.90 -34.07 77.31
CA ASP A 254 -13.74 -33.44 78.63
C ASP A 254 -14.85 -33.87 79.60
N ARG A 255 -16.10 -33.91 79.11
CA ARG A 255 -17.26 -34.36 79.91
C ARG A 255 -17.18 -35.83 80.28
N LEU A 256 -16.73 -36.70 79.38
CA LEU A 256 -16.53 -38.12 79.67
C LEU A 256 -15.37 -38.36 80.65
N GLU A 257 -14.31 -37.55 80.61
CA GLU A 257 -13.21 -37.62 81.59
C GLU A 257 -13.64 -37.10 82.98
N ALA A 258 -14.46 -36.04 83.03
CA ALA A 258 -15.08 -35.56 84.27
C ALA A 258 -16.04 -36.61 84.87
N GLU A 259 -16.96 -37.18 84.08
CA GLU A 259 -17.90 -38.21 84.51
C GLU A 259 -17.18 -39.50 84.94
N ALA A 260 -16.09 -39.89 84.25
CA ALA A 260 -15.22 -40.99 84.69
C ALA A 260 -14.53 -40.70 86.02
N SER A 261 -14.11 -39.45 86.27
CA SER A 261 -13.48 -39.02 87.52
C SER A 261 -14.47 -39.02 88.69
N GLU A 262 -15.70 -38.56 88.48
CA GLU A 262 -16.79 -38.69 89.46
C GLU A 262 -17.15 -40.16 89.73
N HIS A 263 -17.16 -41.01 88.69
CA HIS A 263 -17.36 -42.45 88.85
C HIS A 263 -16.22 -43.14 89.64
N VAL A 264 -14.97 -42.65 89.55
CA VAL A 264 -13.88 -43.11 90.41
C VAL A 264 -14.10 -42.67 91.86
N GLN A 265 -14.42 -41.39 92.12
CA GLN A 265 -14.67 -40.89 93.48
C GLN A 265 -15.86 -41.60 94.15
N THR A 266 -16.99 -41.74 93.46
CA THR A 266 -18.18 -42.43 93.99
C THR A 266 -17.91 -43.90 94.26
N LYS A 267 -17.08 -44.57 93.44
CA LYS A 267 -16.61 -45.95 93.68
C LYS A 267 -15.68 -46.05 94.89
N GLU A 268 -14.82 -45.07 95.14
CA GLU A 268 -13.96 -45.01 96.33
C GLU A 268 -14.75 -44.70 97.61
N LEU A 269 -15.74 -43.81 97.53
CA LEU A 269 -16.71 -43.58 98.62
C LEU A 269 -17.53 -44.84 98.91
N LEU A 270 -17.92 -45.60 97.88
CA LEU A 270 -18.60 -46.89 98.02
C LEU A 270 -17.73 -47.93 98.75
N THR A 271 -16.44 -48.05 98.42
CA THR A 271 -15.56 -48.99 99.14
C THR A 271 -15.27 -48.53 100.56
N GLN A 272 -15.12 -47.23 100.83
CA GLN A 272 -15.06 -46.71 102.21
C GLN A 272 -16.34 -47.03 103.00
N ALA A 273 -17.52 -46.78 102.42
CA ALA A 273 -18.80 -47.07 103.04
C ALA A 273 -18.97 -48.58 103.31
N GLN A 274 -18.57 -49.44 102.36
CA GLN A 274 -18.62 -50.90 102.50
C GLN A 274 -17.70 -51.39 103.63
N VAL A 275 -16.51 -50.80 103.80
CA VAL A 275 -15.60 -51.07 104.93
C VAL A 275 -16.17 -50.57 106.27
N GLN A 276 -16.91 -49.45 106.29
CA GLN A 276 -17.62 -49.00 107.50
C GLN A 276 -18.80 -49.92 107.85
N VAL A 277 -19.58 -50.38 106.86
CA VAL A 277 -20.71 -51.30 107.06
C VAL A 277 -20.24 -52.65 107.64
N GLN A 278 -19.09 -53.16 107.20
CA GLN A 278 -18.47 -54.37 107.79
C GLN A 278 -18.02 -54.20 109.26
N ARG A 279 -18.07 -53.00 109.85
CA ARG A 279 -17.72 -52.73 111.25
C ARG A 279 -18.91 -52.54 112.21
N ARG A 280 -20.15 -52.80 111.78
CA ARG A 280 -21.33 -52.79 112.67
C ARG A 280 -22.05 -54.14 112.71
N PRO A 281 -22.40 -54.67 113.90
CA PRO A 281 -23.21 -55.88 113.99
C PRO A 281 -24.67 -55.59 113.65
N THR A 282 -25.17 -56.33 112.66
CA THR A 282 -26.55 -56.80 112.45
C THR A 282 -27.69 -56.04 113.15
N GLN A 283 -28.39 -55.18 112.40
CA GLN A 283 -29.83 -54.99 112.58
C GLN A 283 -30.52 -54.65 111.25
N ALA A 284 -31.78 -55.07 111.10
CA ALA A 284 -32.43 -55.19 109.80
C ALA A 284 -33.20 -53.93 109.38
N VAL A 285 -32.98 -53.48 108.14
CA VAL A 285 -33.91 -52.62 107.39
C VAL A 285 -33.98 -53.18 105.96
N SER A 286 -35.09 -53.82 105.62
CA SER A 286 -35.29 -54.48 104.31
C SER A 286 -36.54 -53.95 103.61
N THR A 287 -36.36 -52.95 102.74
CA THR A 287 -37.31 -52.59 101.66
C THR A 287 -36.69 -51.57 100.69
N GLU A 288 -36.15 -50.45 101.20
CA GLU A 288 -35.73 -49.31 100.36
C GLU A 288 -34.58 -49.62 99.38
N GLU A 289 -33.70 -50.57 99.71
CA GLU A 289 -32.58 -50.96 98.83
C GLU A 289 -33.04 -51.62 97.52
N ALA A 290 -34.28 -52.11 97.46
CA ALA A 290 -34.88 -52.64 96.23
C ALA A 290 -35.32 -51.53 95.27
N ALA A 291 -35.83 -50.40 95.78
CA ALA A 291 -36.22 -49.25 94.97
C ALA A 291 -34.99 -48.63 94.27
N ARG A 292 -33.94 -48.30 95.02
CA ARG A 292 -32.71 -47.71 94.44
C ARG A 292 -32.01 -48.61 93.42
N LYS A 293 -32.25 -49.92 93.45
CA LYS A 293 -31.78 -50.88 92.43
C LYS A 293 -32.65 -50.91 91.18
N ALA A 294 -33.94 -50.57 91.28
CA ALA A 294 -34.80 -50.35 90.13
C ALA A 294 -34.40 -49.05 89.41
N ASP A 295 -34.29 -47.95 90.15
CA ASP A 295 -33.90 -46.62 89.62
C ASP A 295 -32.57 -46.70 88.84
N ALA A 296 -31.54 -47.30 89.46
CA ALA A 296 -30.22 -47.50 88.83
C ALA A 296 -30.22 -48.54 87.68
N GLN A 297 -31.24 -49.40 87.57
CA GLN A 297 -31.44 -50.24 86.38
C GLN A 297 -32.12 -49.48 85.25
N GLU A 298 -32.99 -48.52 85.55
CA GLU A 298 -33.67 -47.67 84.57
C GLU A 298 -32.70 -46.65 83.95
N GLU A 299 -31.90 -45.95 84.76
CA GLU A 299 -30.82 -45.08 84.25
C GLU A 299 -29.83 -45.85 83.37
N LYS A 300 -29.45 -47.07 83.77
CA LYS A 300 -28.59 -47.93 82.97
C LYS A 300 -29.24 -48.32 81.63
N ALA A 301 -30.54 -48.57 81.60
CA ALA A 301 -31.25 -48.88 80.37
C ALA A 301 -31.27 -47.67 79.41
N VAL A 302 -31.54 -46.46 79.93
CA VAL A 302 -31.53 -45.21 79.16
C VAL A 302 -30.13 -44.90 78.61
N LEU A 303 -29.08 -45.07 79.42
CA LEU A 303 -27.70 -44.89 78.97
C LEU A 303 -27.30 -45.93 77.91
N GLN A 304 -27.77 -47.17 78.04
CA GLN A 304 -27.51 -48.21 77.04
C GLN A 304 -28.24 -47.92 75.71
N GLU A 305 -29.52 -47.52 75.75
CA GLU A 305 -30.26 -47.11 74.56
C GLU A 305 -29.57 -45.94 73.85
N ARG A 306 -29.13 -44.92 74.62
CA ARG A 306 -28.40 -43.78 74.06
C ARG A 306 -27.07 -44.18 73.42
N CYS A 307 -26.34 -45.15 73.99
CA CYS A 307 -25.15 -45.74 73.37
C CYS A 307 -25.48 -46.45 72.05
N GLU A 308 -26.63 -47.12 71.96
CA GLU A 308 -27.09 -47.81 70.76
C GLU A 308 -27.55 -46.82 69.67
N GLN A 309 -28.24 -45.73 70.04
CA GLN A 309 -28.58 -44.63 69.13
C GLN A 309 -27.32 -43.95 68.55
N LEU A 310 -26.31 -43.65 69.38
CA LEU A 310 -25.04 -43.06 68.92
C LEU A 310 -24.29 -43.98 67.94
N ARG A 311 -24.28 -45.30 68.19
CA ARG A 311 -23.71 -46.28 67.25
C ARG A 311 -24.45 -46.31 65.91
N GLN A 312 -25.79 -46.19 65.91
CA GLN A 312 -26.57 -46.10 64.68
C GLN A 312 -26.29 -44.81 63.90
N GLN A 313 -26.15 -43.67 64.57
CA GLN A 313 -25.78 -42.40 63.93
C GLN A 313 -24.37 -42.45 63.32
N LEU A 314 -23.40 -43.01 64.04
CA LEU A 314 -22.02 -43.15 63.56
C LEU A 314 -21.96 -44.09 62.34
N ALA A 315 -22.62 -45.25 62.39
CA ALA A 315 -22.72 -46.16 61.25
C ALA A 315 -23.42 -45.54 60.02
N LYS A 316 -24.41 -44.65 60.23
CA LYS A 316 -25.05 -43.88 59.15
C LYS A 316 -24.05 -42.89 58.51
N ALA A 317 -23.31 -42.14 59.32
CA ALA A 317 -22.31 -41.19 58.83
C ALA A 317 -21.15 -41.90 58.09
N GLU A 318 -20.72 -43.08 58.55
CA GLU A 318 -19.75 -43.92 57.84
C GLU A 318 -20.29 -44.42 56.48
N ALA A 319 -21.56 -44.80 56.41
CA ALA A 319 -22.21 -45.18 55.15
C ALA A 319 -22.31 -44.01 54.15
N GLU A 320 -22.65 -42.80 54.64
CA GLU A 320 -22.72 -41.58 53.83
C GLU A 320 -21.33 -41.16 53.30
N ARG A 321 -20.30 -41.20 54.18
CA ARG A 321 -18.89 -41.01 53.79
C ARG A 321 -18.41 -42.06 52.77
N SER A 322 -18.82 -43.32 52.93
CA SER A 322 -18.53 -44.40 51.97
C SER A 322 -19.21 -44.15 50.61
N GLY A 323 -20.41 -43.56 50.61
CA GLY A 323 -21.10 -43.10 49.39
C GLY A 323 -20.32 -42.01 48.65
N MET A 324 -19.93 -40.93 49.34
CA MET A 324 -19.15 -39.83 48.75
C MET A 324 -17.79 -40.30 48.21
N LEU A 325 -17.09 -41.19 48.93
CA LEU A 325 -15.82 -41.74 48.45
C LEU A 325 -15.98 -42.57 47.16
N LYS A 326 -17.09 -43.28 46.98
CA LYS A 326 -17.39 -43.99 45.72
C LYS A 326 -17.67 -43.01 44.57
N GLN A 327 -18.38 -41.92 44.82
CA GLN A 327 -18.62 -40.87 43.82
C GLN A 327 -17.31 -40.19 43.38
N LEU A 328 -16.42 -39.86 44.34
CA LEU A 328 -15.10 -39.28 44.04
C LEU A 328 -14.18 -40.24 43.27
N LEU A 329 -14.27 -41.55 43.53
CA LEU A 329 -13.56 -42.57 42.73
C LEU A 329 -14.12 -42.63 41.29
N HIS A 330 -15.45 -42.62 41.13
CA HIS A 330 -16.08 -42.65 39.81
C HIS A 330 -15.70 -41.44 38.95
N LEU A 331 -15.78 -40.22 39.49
CA LEU A 331 -15.34 -38.99 38.81
C LEU A 331 -13.84 -39.02 38.44
N ARG A 332 -13.02 -39.70 39.24
CA ARG A 332 -11.58 -39.89 38.97
C ARG A 332 -11.35 -40.86 37.81
N GLU A 333 -12.17 -41.90 37.69
CA GLU A 333 -12.17 -42.86 36.57
C GLU A 333 -12.67 -42.20 35.28
N GLU A 334 -13.79 -41.47 35.32
CA GLU A 334 -14.31 -40.71 34.17
C GLU A 334 -13.27 -39.71 33.63
N ARG A 335 -12.64 -38.94 34.53
CA ARG A 335 -11.55 -38.01 34.15
C ARG A 335 -10.34 -38.75 33.53
N GLY A 336 -10.12 -40.02 33.89
CA GLY A 336 -9.17 -40.91 33.21
C GLY A 336 -9.61 -41.24 31.79
N MET A 337 -10.86 -41.68 31.62
CA MET A 337 -11.46 -42.01 30.32
C MET A 337 -11.44 -40.81 29.35
N TYR A 338 -11.75 -39.60 29.81
CA TYR A 338 -11.67 -38.40 28.97
C TYR A 338 -10.23 -38.05 28.54
N LYS A 339 -9.23 -38.23 29.42
CA LYS A 339 -7.81 -38.05 29.05
C LYS A 339 -7.34 -39.09 28.04
N GLU A 340 -7.79 -40.33 28.17
CA GLU A 340 -7.44 -41.39 27.21
C GLU A 340 -8.14 -41.18 25.85
N ARG A 341 -9.39 -40.71 25.85
CA ARG A 341 -10.11 -40.34 24.62
C ARG A 341 -9.45 -39.16 23.90
N LEU A 342 -8.88 -38.18 24.63
CA LEU A 342 -8.06 -37.11 24.05
C LEU A 342 -6.83 -37.67 23.34
N ARG A 343 -6.05 -38.54 24.00
CA ARG A 343 -4.90 -39.22 23.37
C ARG A 343 -5.27 -40.03 22.14
N GLN A 344 -6.42 -40.71 22.17
CA GLN A 344 -6.91 -41.46 21.01
C GLN A 344 -7.27 -40.54 19.83
N LEU A 345 -7.83 -39.36 20.09
CA LEU A 345 -8.09 -38.36 19.04
C LEU A 345 -6.79 -37.72 18.52
N GLU A 346 -5.83 -37.42 19.39
CA GLU A 346 -4.48 -36.98 19.00
C GLU A 346 -3.79 -38.05 18.12
N HIS A 347 -3.88 -39.32 18.51
CA HIS A 347 -3.32 -40.44 17.74
C HIS A 347 -4.02 -40.62 16.40
N GLN A 348 -5.36 -40.62 16.35
CA GLN A 348 -6.12 -40.69 15.10
C GLN A 348 -5.81 -39.52 14.15
N LEU A 349 -5.58 -38.31 14.69
CA LEU A 349 -5.19 -37.14 13.91
C LEU A 349 -3.73 -37.21 13.41
N CYS A 350 -2.86 -37.95 14.10
CA CYS A 350 -1.55 -38.34 13.60
C CYS A 350 -1.62 -39.48 12.56
N GLU A 351 -2.44 -40.51 12.78
CA GLU A 351 -2.58 -41.65 11.86
C GLU A 351 -3.27 -41.26 10.55
N ALA A 352 -4.34 -40.47 10.58
CA ALA A 352 -4.98 -39.94 9.37
C ALA A 352 -4.05 -39.02 8.55
N LYS A 353 -2.98 -38.51 9.18
CA LYS A 353 -1.91 -37.71 8.56
C LYS A 353 -0.76 -38.58 8.01
N ILE A 354 -0.78 -39.89 8.28
CA ILE A 354 0.16 -40.92 7.78
C ILE A 354 -0.53 -41.82 6.74
N GLN A 355 -1.82 -42.11 6.90
CA GLN A 355 -2.61 -43.03 6.07
C GLN A 355 -3.19 -42.40 4.78
N ASP A 356 -2.57 -41.32 4.27
CA ASP A 356 -2.78 -40.83 2.88
C ASP A 356 -1.46 -41.02 2.08
N PRO A 357 -1.13 -42.25 1.64
CA PRO A 357 0.20 -42.62 1.16
C PRO A 357 0.35 -42.39 -0.36
N GLY A 358 -0.57 -41.61 -0.96
CA GLY A 358 -1.01 -41.77 -2.34
C GLY A 358 -0.25 -40.99 -3.42
N SER A 359 0.85 -40.30 -3.11
CA SER A 359 1.67 -39.62 -4.14
C SER A 359 3.16 -39.56 -3.79
N HIS A 360 3.95 -40.23 -4.64
CA HIS A 360 5.41 -40.16 -4.75
C HIS A 360 5.98 -38.73 -4.55
N GLN A 361 7.13 -38.53 -3.89
CA GLN A 361 8.46 -39.11 -4.16
C GLN A 361 9.00 -38.69 -5.54
N GLN A 362 10.31 -38.48 -5.66
CA GLN A 362 11.05 -38.04 -6.87
C GLN A 362 10.98 -36.53 -7.21
N CYS A 363 11.96 -35.76 -6.71
CA CYS A 363 12.87 -35.03 -7.61
C CYS A 363 14.15 -34.54 -6.88
N HIS A 364 15.24 -34.60 -7.63
CA HIS A 364 16.66 -34.30 -7.34
C HIS A 364 16.89 -33.03 -6.49
N ALA A 365 17.75 -32.99 -5.47
CA ALA A 365 19.15 -33.44 -5.37
C ALA A 365 20.14 -32.64 -6.25
N ARG A 366 20.86 -31.68 -5.65
CA ARG A 366 22.15 -31.19 -6.13
C ARG A 366 23.02 -30.66 -4.96
N HIS A 367 24.31 -30.94 -5.07
CA HIS A 367 25.33 -30.84 -4.02
C HIS A 367 25.60 -29.41 -3.50
N CYS A 368 26.01 -29.32 -2.24
CA CYS A 368 27.41 -29.01 -1.89
C CYS A 368 27.76 -29.69 -0.55
N GLU A 369 29.04 -30.06 -0.36
CA GLU A 369 29.54 -30.80 0.80
C GLU A 369 30.59 -29.98 1.57
N VAL A 370 30.51 -29.98 2.91
CA VAL A 370 31.53 -30.41 3.92
C VAL A 370 33.01 -30.06 3.58
N PRO A 371 33.85 -29.46 4.48
CA PRO A 371 34.11 -30.04 5.83
C PRO A 371 34.58 -29.14 7.02
N VAL A 372 34.40 -29.68 8.25
CA VAL A 372 35.17 -29.55 9.54
C VAL A 372 35.58 -28.15 10.09
N ASP A 373 35.84 -27.89 11.39
CA ASP A 373 35.49 -28.41 12.75
C ASP A 373 35.95 -27.28 13.76
N GLU A 374 36.05 -27.34 15.11
CA GLU A 374 35.98 -28.38 16.15
C GLU A 374 35.62 -27.78 17.54
N ALA A 375 35.18 -28.63 18.48
CA ALA A 375 35.36 -28.55 19.96
C ALA A 375 34.73 -27.44 20.84
N SER A 376 34.40 -27.88 22.08
CA SER A 376 34.15 -27.11 23.32
C SER A 376 32.94 -26.16 23.40
N SER A 377 32.26 -26.01 24.56
CA SER A 377 32.34 -26.78 25.82
C SER A 377 31.03 -26.64 26.62
N SER A 378 30.68 -27.67 27.40
CA SER A 378 29.48 -27.72 28.23
C SER A 378 29.56 -26.85 29.50
N GLN A 379 28.58 -26.00 29.74
CA GLN A 379 28.19 -25.61 31.10
C GLN A 379 26.73 -25.10 31.15
N GLU A 380 25.84 -25.86 31.80
CA GLU A 380 24.58 -25.32 32.32
C GLU A 380 24.88 -24.45 33.56
N PRO A 381 24.05 -23.43 33.81
CA PRO A 381 23.23 -23.54 35.02
C PRO A 381 21.72 -23.37 34.79
N ASP A 382 20.99 -23.92 35.75
CA ASP A 382 19.54 -23.89 35.95
C ASP A 382 19.06 -22.54 36.53
N LEU A 383 17.78 -22.46 36.92
CA LEU A 383 17.10 -21.41 37.69
C LEU A 383 16.74 -20.17 36.84
N ALA A 384 15.47 -19.84 36.55
CA ALA A 384 14.19 -20.11 37.23
C ALA A 384 14.00 -19.45 38.61
N GLU A 385 15.04 -18.83 39.19
CA GLU A 385 14.98 -18.11 40.49
C GLU A 385 15.42 -16.64 40.40
N GLN A 386 14.81 -15.85 39.50
CA GLN A 386 14.78 -14.39 39.68
C GLN A 386 13.53 -13.72 39.09
N LEU A 387 12.36 -14.28 39.44
CA LEU A 387 11.04 -13.72 39.12
C LEU A 387 10.75 -12.45 39.94
N GLY A 388 11.40 -11.34 39.60
CA GLY A 388 11.17 -10.01 40.15
C GLY A 388 9.94 -9.32 39.55
N TYR A 389 8.75 -9.90 39.71
CA TYR A 389 7.50 -9.25 39.29
C TYR A 389 7.29 -7.92 40.05
N SER A 390 7.33 -6.80 39.33
CA SER A 390 6.81 -5.51 39.78
C SER A 390 5.70 -5.07 38.82
N PHE A 391 4.46 -5.39 39.20
CA PHE A 391 3.28 -4.82 38.55
C PHE A 391 3.16 -3.37 39.04
N VAL A 392 3.03 -2.42 38.12
CA VAL A 392 2.78 -1.01 38.45
C VAL A 392 1.72 -0.51 37.47
N ASP A 393 0.51 -0.31 37.96
CA ASP A 393 -0.49 0.52 37.29
C ASP A 393 -0.04 1.98 37.41
N ASP A 394 -0.14 2.76 36.32
CA ASP A 394 -0.11 4.23 36.41
C ASP A 394 -1.18 4.83 35.49
N ASP A 395 -1.70 5.98 35.90
CA ASP A 395 -2.95 6.55 35.41
C ASP A 395 -2.75 7.36 34.10
N GLY A 396 -3.81 7.46 33.30
CA GLY A 396 -3.80 8.36 32.13
C GLY A 396 -4.07 9.81 32.53
N THR A 397 -3.68 10.80 31.70
CA THR A 397 -4.41 12.08 31.49
C THR A 397 -3.82 12.95 30.37
N SER A 398 -4.70 13.36 29.44
CA SER A 398 -4.67 14.58 28.59
C SER A 398 -3.39 15.03 27.83
N SER A 399 -3.43 14.85 26.51
CA SER A 399 -3.82 15.90 25.54
C SER A 399 -3.19 17.31 25.60
N SER A 400 -2.58 17.70 24.46
CA SER A 400 -2.85 18.94 23.69
C SER A 400 -1.76 20.02 23.55
N VAL A 401 -2.03 20.92 22.58
CA VAL A 401 -1.37 22.18 22.20
C VAL A 401 -0.12 22.11 21.31
N LEU A 402 -0.38 22.39 20.03
CA LEU A 402 0.59 22.76 18.98
C LEU A 402 1.47 23.95 19.38
N SER A 403 2.76 23.92 19.02
CA SER A 403 3.59 25.13 18.90
C SER A 403 4.50 25.02 17.67
N CYS A 404 4.60 26.10 16.89
CA CYS A 404 5.33 26.12 15.61
C CYS A 404 6.70 26.79 15.78
N SER A 405 7.77 25.99 15.83
CA SER A 405 9.15 26.49 15.90
C SER A 405 9.83 26.45 14.53
N SER A 406 10.44 27.57 14.13
CA SER A 406 11.16 27.72 12.86
C SER A 406 12.64 27.37 13.03
N TRP A 407 13.07 26.18 12.61
CA TRP A 407 14.46 25.76 12.74
C TRP A 407 15.37 26.36 11.66
N PHE A 408 16.37 27.12 12.10
CA PHE A 408 17.46 27.60 11.25
C PHE A 408 18.45 26.46 11.00
N SER A 409 18.42 25.88 9.80
CA SER A 409 19.41 24.88 9.38
C SER A 409 20.80 25.51 9.23
N VAL A 410 21.56 25.53 10.33
CA VAL A 410 22.98 25.90 10.35
C VAL A 410 23.77 24.74 9.73
N LYS A 411 23.94 24.81 8.41
CA LYS A 411 24.70 23.80 7.65
C LYS A 411 26.16 23.75 8.14
N PRO A 412 26.67 22.58 8.57
CA PRO A 412 28.10 22.41 8.79
C PRO A 412 28.81 22.34 7.43
N ASP A 413 29.38 23.46 6.97
CA ASP A 413 30.16 23.55 5.72
C ASP A 413 31.47 22.71 5.75
N SER A 414 31.75 22.00 6.84
CA SER A 414 32.83 21.00 6.95
C SER A 414 32.47 19.72 6.19
N ALA A 415 32.90 19.65 4.94
CA ALA A 415 32.66 18.50 4.06
C ALA A 415 33.09 17.15 4.67
N LYS A 416 32.26 16.13 4.44
CA LYS A 416 32.43 14.69 4.77
C LYS A 416 31.96 14.17 6.13
N GLN A 417 31.13 14.88 6.91
CA GLN A 417 30.28 14.15 7.86
C GLN A 417 29.34 13.22 7.07
N GLN A 418 29.48 11.91 7.27
CA GLN A 418 28.64 10.89 6.66
C GLN A 418 27.80 10.25 7.76
N ASN A 419 26.54 10.70 7.89
CA ASN A 419 25.56 10.10 8.79
C ASN A 419 25.17 8.73 8.24
N CYS A 420 25.96 7.73 8.60
CA CYS A 420 25.89 6.37 8.06
C CYS A 420 25.23 5.41 9.07
N PHE A 421 24.24 4.67 8.58
CA PHE A 421 23.52 3.62 9.31
C PHE A 421 24.09 2.25 8.93
N LEU A 422 23.90 1.17 9.71
CA LEU A 422 24.25 -0.17 9.23
C LEU A 422 23.33 -0.64 8.08
N VAL A 423 23.83 -1.51 7.21
CA VAL A 423 23.06 -2.13 6.11
C VAL A 423 21.84 -2.93 6.60
N ASP A 424 21.89 -3.48 7.81
CA ASP A 424 20.81 -4.23 8.46
C ASP A 424 20.01 -3.44 9.50
N ALA A 425 20.30 -2.13 9.66
CA ALA A 425 19.50 -1.23 10.49
C ALA A 425 18.04 -1.20 10.03
N ILE A 426 17.10 -1.09 10.98
CA ILE A 426 15.67 -1.17 10.73
C ILE A 426 15.04 0.21 10.92
N PHE A 427 14.21 0.61 9.97
CA PHE A 427 13.55 1.91 9.88
C PHE A 427 12.04 1.73 10.02
N LYS A 428 11.40 2.58 10.83
CA LYS A 428 9.94 2.68 10.89
C LYS A 428 9.44 3.36 9.62
N THR A 429 8.42 2.79 8.98
CA THR A 429 7.85 3.27 7.71
C THR A 429 6.33 3.21 7.76
N ARG A 430 5.64 4.19 7.16
CA ARG A 430 4.18 4.33 7.25
C ARG A 430 3.56 4.35 5.87
N SER A 431 2.52 3.54 5.64
CA SER A 431 1.77 3.52 4.38
C SER A 431 0.30 3.20 4.64
N TYR A 432 -0.61 3.93 4.00
CA TYR A 432 -2.06 3.85 4.21
C TYR A 432 -2.52 3.97 5.68
N GLY A 433 -1.73 4.65 6.53
CA GLY A 433 -2.00 4.80 7.96
C GLY A 433 -1.48 3.65 8.85
N THR A 434 -0.88 2.61 8.26
CA THR A 434 -0.30 1.48 9.00
C THR A 434 1.23 1.57 9.04
N ASP A 435 1.80 1.28 10.20
CA ASP A 435 3.25 1.20 10.40
C ASP A 435 3.81 -0.19 10.09
N PHE A 436 4.94 -0.21 9.41
CA PHE A 436 5.71 -1.40 9.07
C PHE A 436 7.21 -1.08 9.09
N PHE A 437 8.04 -2.12 9.10
CA PHE A 437 9.49 -1.98 9.29
C PHE A 437 10.25 -2.45 8.04
N LEU A 438 11.15 -1.60 7.53
CA LEU A 438 12.05 -1.92 6.43
C LEU A 438 13.50 -1.95 6.92
N MET A 439 14.29 -2.89 6.41
CA MET A 439 15.75 -2.86 6.61
C MET A 439 16.36 -1.82 5.66
N GLY A 440 17.46 -1.17 6.07
CA GLY A 440 18.09 -0.09 5.30
C GLY A 440 18.44 -0.48 3.87
N ARG A 441 18.94 -1.71 3.66
CA ARG A 441 19.25 -2.27 2.32
C ARG A 441 18.05 -2.38 1.38
N ASP A 442 16.83 -2.41 1.94
CA ASP A 442 15.58 -2.59 1.22
C ASP A 442 14.90 -1.22 0.95
N LEU A 443 15.38 -0.13 1.57
CA LEU A 443 15.02 1.25 1.26
C LEU A 443 15.53 1.66 -0.13
N LYS A 444 14.75 2.51 -0.81
CA LYS A 444 15.02 3.03 -2.16
C LYS A 444 14.69 4.51 -2.20
N LYS A 445 15.11 5.21 -3.27
CA LYS A 445 14.57 6.56 -3.50
C LYS A 445 13.03 6.51 -3.54
N GLY A 446 12.38 7.42 -2.79
CA GLY A 446 10.92 7.45 -2.65
C GLY A 446 10.35 6.58 -1.53
N SER A 447 11.17 5.85 -0.77
CA SER A 447 10.72 5.19 0.46
C SER A 447 10.31 6.24 1.51
N GLN A 448 9.15 6.04 2.14
CA GLN A 448 8.61 6.90 3.20
C GLN A 448 8.97 6.34 4.58
N VAL A 449 9.77 7.10 5.33
CA VAL A 449 10.30 6.75 6.66
C VAL A 449 9.67 7.69 7.69
N VAL A 450 9.35 7.18 8.88
CA VAL A 450 8.80 8.00 9.97
C VAL A 450 9.94 8.65 10.75
N ALA A 451 9.82 9.93 11.05
CA ALA A 451 10.77 10.66 11.87
C ALA A 451 10.67 10.30 13.36
N GLY A 452 11.61 10.79 14.17
CA GLY A 452 11.64 10.59 15.63
C GLY A 452 10.50 11.28 16.40
N ASP A 453 9.63 12.05 15.75
CA ASP A 453 8.41 12.63 16.34
C ASP A 453 7.16 11.73 16.19
N ASP A 454 7.33 10.55 15.57
CA ASP A 454 6.29 9.61 15.13
C ASP A 454 5.13 10.21 14.29
N ALA A 455 5.29 11.42 13.77
CA ALA A 455 4.26 12.19 13.09
C ALA A 455 4.67 12.61 11.68
N SER A 456 5.91 13.10 11.52
CA SER A 456 6.49 13.54 10.26
C SER A 456 6.93 12.36 9.42
N ILE A 457 6.67 12.44 8.11
CA ILE A 457 7.09 11.45 7.12
C ILE A 457 8.18 12.06 6.24
N LEU A 458 9.32 11.38 6.17
CA LEU A 458 10.48 11.77 5.38
C LEU A 458 10.56 10.92 4.11
N GLU A 459 10.83 11.54 2.96
CA GLU A 459 11.17 10.80 1.75
C GLU A 459 12.68 10.51 1.72
N VAL A 460 13.05 9.27 1.39
CA VAL A 460 14.42 8.93 0.99
C VAL A 460 14.72 9.60 -0.36
N ALA A 461 15.30 10.79 -0.33
CA ALA A 461 15.41 11.70 -1.49
C ALA A 461 16.43 11.24 -2.55
N LYS A 462 17.36 10.36 -2.18
CA LYS A 462 18.42 9.79 -3.03
C LYS A 462 18.48 8.28 -2.83
N MET A 463 18.97 7.54 -3.83
CA MET A 463 19.23 6.11 -3.65
C MET A 463 20.29 5.93 -2.55
N PRO A 464 20.07 5.07 -1.53
CA PRO A 464 21.07 4.82 -0.49
C PRO A 464 22.42 4.41 -1.07
N GLU A 465 23.49 5.07 -0.64
CA GLU A 465 24.86 4.76 -1.06
C GLU A 465 25.47 3.77 -0.06
N ILE A 466 25.78 2.55 -0.49
CA ILE A 466 26.56 1.59 0.33
C ILE A 466 28.01 2.05 0.36
N CYS A 467 28.59 2.14 1.55
CA CYS A 467 29.99 2.46 1.81
C CYS A 467 30.57 1.42 2.78
N ASP A 468 31.89 1.18 2.72
CA ASP A 468 32.59 0.37 3.70
C ASP A 468 33.12 1.28 4.84
N ALA A 469 32.98 0.83 6.09
CA ALA A 469 33.51 1.51 7.28
C ALA A 469 34.36 0.54 8.12
N SER A 470 35.33 1.07 8.85
CA SER A 470 36.29 0.29 9.66
C SER A 470 36.03 0.29 11.17
N GLU A 471 35.11 1.14 11.63
CA GLU A 471 34.76 1.31 13.04
C GLU A 471 33.24 1.50 13.20
N VAL A 472 32.68 0.91 14.26
CA VAL A 472 31.26 0.99 14.64
C VAL A 472 31.19 1.35 16.12
N VAL A 473 30.34 2.30 16.48
CA VAL A 473 29.96 2.56 17.87
C VAL A 473 28.66 1.82 18.16
N GLU A 474 28.66 1.06 19.24
CA GLU A 474 27.49 0.42 19.82
C GLU A 474 27.09 1.17 21.09
N LEU A 475 25.92 1.80 21.04
CA LEU A 475 25.31 2.57 22.12
C LEU A 475 24.20 1.75 22.76
N GLN A 476 24.12 1.75 24.09
CA GLN A 476 23.05 1.11 24.84
C GLN A 476 22.44 2.07 25.86
N ALA A 477 21.11 2.15 25.89
CA ALA A 477 20.33 2.86 26.90
C ALA A 477 19.20 1.94 27.39
N GLY A 478 19.39 1.31 28.56
CA GLY A 478 18.48 0.27 29.04
C GLY A 478 18.39 -0.92 28.07
N ALA A 479 17.20 -1.13 27.50
CA ALA A 479 16.94 -2.15 26.48
C ALA A 479 17.19 -1.66 25.03
N ALA A 480 17.26 -0.35 24.79
CA ALA A 480 17.52 0.21 23.47
C ALA A 480 18.99 0.02 23.07
N THR A 481 19.24 -0.37 21.82
CA THR A 481 20.58 -0.59 21.26
C THR A 481 20.72 -0.03 19.85
N LEU A 482 21.72 0.82 19.64
CA LEU A 482 21.99 1.49 18.36
C LEU A 482 23.44 1.24 17.92
N ARG A 483 23.63 0.66 16.73
CA ARG A 483 24.95 0.48 16.11
C ARG A 483 25.10 1.38 14.89
N VAL A 484 26.05 2.31 14.93
CA VAL A 484 26.27 3.37 13.92
C VAL A 484 27.76 3.69 13.72
N THR A 485 28.11 4.47 12.71
CA THR A 485 29.50 4.98 12.53
C THR A 485 29.87 6.02 13.60
N PRO A 486 31.16 6.19 13.96
CA PRO A 486 31.59 7.18 14.98
C PRO A 486 31.15 8.62 14.70
N ASP A 487 31.08 9.03 13.43
CA ASP A 487 30.66 10.38 13.01
C ASP A 487 29.13 10.58 12.99
N HIS A 488 28.33 9.55 13.30
CA HIS A 488 26.88 9.60 13.24
C HIS A 488 26.30 10.51 14.32
N LEU A 489 25.46 11.47 13.96
CA LEU A 489 24.85 12.39 14.91
C LEU A 489 23.70 11.74 15.69
N VAL A 490 23.75 11.83 17.02
CA VAL A 490 22.74 11.32 17.96
C VAL A 490 22.17 12.50 18.75
N GLN A 491 20.85 12.48 18.98
CA GLN A 491 20.15 13.53 19.74
C GLN A 491 20.37 13.34 21.24
N VAL A 492 20.85 14.40 21.89
CA VAL A 492 21.24 14.44 23.31
C VAL A 492 20.37 15.48 24.01
N ALA A 493 19.84 15.14 25.19
CA ALA A 493 19.05 16.06 25.99
C ALA A 493 19.96 17.07 26.71
N ASP A 494 19.59 18.37 26.72
CA ASP A 494 20.29 19.34 27.57
C ASP A 494 20.06 18.97 29.06
N PRO A 495 21.11 18.77 29.87
CA PRO A 495 20.98 18.42 31.29
C PRO A 495 20.27 19.47 32.16
N LYS A 496 19.95 20.66 31.64
CA LYS A 496 19.09 21.67 32.29
C LYS A 496 17.60 21.49 32.03
N GLY A 497 17.20 20.76 30.98
CA GLY A 497 15.81 20.66 30.53
C GLY A 497 15.25 21.90 29.79
N GLU A 498 16.12 22.81 29.32
CA GLU A 498 15.72 23.98 28.50
C GLU A 498 15.40 23.51 27.06
N ALA A 499 14.14 23.15 26.81
CA ALA A 499 13.71 22.34 25.67
C ALA A 499 13.72 23.01 24.26
N GLU A 500 14.30 24.21 24.09
CA GLU A 500 14.20 24.95 22.83
C GLU A 500 15.20 24.54 21.73
N GLU A 501 16.36 23.96 22.09
CA GLU A 501 17.40 23.60 21.10
C GLU A 501 17.90 22.16 21.30
N SER A 502 17.61 21.27 20.34
CA SER A 502 18.08 19.89 20.36
C SER A 502 19.57 19.81 20.06
N LEU A 503 20.37 19.38 21.04
CA LEU A 503 21.80 19.15 20.87
C LEU A 503 22.04 17.82 20.14
N TYR A 504 22.95 17.84 19.17
CA TYR A 504 23.39 16.65 18.44
C TYR A 504 24.89 16.44 18.62
N LEU A 505 25.29 15.26 19.10
CA LEU A 505 26.68 14.87 19.26
C LEU A 505 27.01 13.65 18.39
N ALA A 506 28.25 13.56 17.91
CA ALA A 506 28.70 12.40 17.15
C ALA A 506 28.84 11.18 18.08
N ALA A 507 28.39 10.00 17.65
CA ALA A 507 28.33 8.78 18.46
C ALA A 507 29.67 8.41 19.11
N GLY A 508 30.81 8.67 18.43
CA GLY A 508 32.16 8.43 18.96
C GLY A 508 32.63 9.42 20.03
N GLN A 509 31.84 10.46 20.36
CA GLN A 509 32.12 11.43 21.42
C GLN A 509 31.33 11.15 22.71
N LEU A 510 30.25 10.35 22.61
CA LEU A 510 29.36 9.97 23.71
C LEU A 510 30.05 9.05 24.73
N LYS A 511 29.54 9.04 25.95
CA LYS A 511 30.03 8.25 27.09
C LYS A 511 28.87 7.64 27.86
N ALA A 512 29.15 6.58 28.61
CA ALA A 512 28.19 6.06 29.58
C ALA A 512 27.88 7.16 30.63
N GLY A 513 26.60 7.41 30.86
CA GLY A 513 26.07 8.52 31.67
C GLY A 513 25.54 9.72 30.87
N ASP A 514 25.87 9.88 29.59
CA ASP A 514 25.28 10.94 28.75
C ASP A 514 23.79 10.65 28.48
N LEU A 515 22.96 11.69 28.44
CA LEU A 515 21.49 11.59 28.30
C LEU A 515 21.06 11.66 26.83
N VAL A 516 20.58 10.55 26.27
CA VAL A 516 20.09 10.46 24.88
C VAL A 516 18.55 10.44 24.83
N MET A 517 17.99 10.90 23.72
CA MET A 517 16.56 10.79 23.42
C MET A 517 16.23 9.41 22.85
N LEU A 518 15.19 8.75 23.37
CA LEU A 518 14.64 7.50 22.83
C LEU A 518 13.50 7.76 21.82
N ASP A 519 13.12 6.73 21.06
CA ASP A 519 12.00 6.78 20.12
C ASP A 519 10.62 6.88 20.81
N SER A 520 10.55 6.59 22.12
CA SER A 520 9.40 6.90 22.98
C SER A 520 9.27 8.39 23.34
N GLY A 521 10.26 9.23 23.00
CA GLY A 521 10.39 10.61 23.49
C GLY A 521 10.90 10.71 24.94
N GLU A 522 11.27 9.58 25.56
CA GLU A 522 11.86 9.55 26.89
C GLU A 522 13.37 9.84 26.84
N VAL A 523 13.89 10.47 27.89
CA VAL A 523 15.33 10.74 28.05
C VAL A 523 15.97 9.66 28.90
N ALA A 524 16.96 8.95 28.35
CA ALA A 524 17.64 7.84 29.01
C ALA A 524 19.15 8.04 29.06
N ALA A 525 19.78 7.66 30.18
CA ALA A 525 21.23 7.64 30.29
C ALA A 525 21.84 6.43 29.54
N LEU A 526 22.91 6.66 28.78
CA LEU A 526 23.69 5.59 28.16
C LEU A 526 24.30 4.68 29.24
N SER A 527 23.94 3.41 29.25
CA SER A 527 24.52 2.39 30.14
C SER A 527 25.84 1.84 29.59
N SER A 528 26.04 1.89 28.27
CA SER A 528 27.27 1.44 27.61
C SER A 528 27.53 2.17 26.31
N VAL A 529 28.81 2.39 26.00
CA VAL A 529 29.31 2.92 24.72
C VAL A 529 30.55 2.12 24.34
N VAL A 530 30.47 1.35 23.26
CA VAL A 530 31.53 0.42 22.82
C VAL A 530 31.95 0.72 21.39
N LEU A 531 33.17 1.23 21.21
CA LEU A 531 33.81 1.38 19.89
C LEU A 531 34.42 0.03 19.45
N ARG A 532 33.85 -0.57 18.40
CA ARG A 532 34.34 -1.80 17.78
C ARG A 532 35.10 -1.48 16.48
N ARG A 533 36.32 -2.01 16.34
CA ARG A 533 37.09 -1.97 15.08
C ARG A 533 36.73 -3.14 14.20
N GLU A 534 35.58 -3.03 13.55
CA GLU A 534 34.97 -4.07 12.72
C GLU A 534 34.77 -3.51 11.30
N ALA A 535 35.21 -4.24 10.29
CA ALA A 535 34.98 -3.87 8.89
C ALA A 535 33.52 -4.20 8.53
N CYS A 536 32.70 -3.18 8.33
CA CYS A 536 31.26 -3.32 8.10
C CYS A 536 30.81 -2.52 6.87
N GLN A 537 29.64 -2.87 6.35
CA GLN A 537 28.98 -2.09 5.32
C GLN A 537 27.91 -1.19 5.93
N VAL A 538 27.90 0.06 5.50
CA VAL A 538 27.03 1.13 5.99
C VAL A 538 26.29 1.80 4.85
N LEU A 539 25.13 2.37 5.16
CA LEU A 539 24.26 3.09 4.25
C LEU A 539 24.30 4.58 4.58
N LYS A 540 24.75 5.35 3.61
CA LYS A 540 24.59 6.80 3.59
C LYS A 540 23.24 7.12 2.95
N ILE A 541 22.29 7.53 3.79
CA ILE A 541 20.91 7.86 3.40
C ILE A 541 20.74 9.38 3.47
N VAL A 542 19.90 9.94 2.60
CA VAL A 542 19.53 11.37 2.63
C VAL A 542 18.01 11.44 2.68
N PHE A 543 17.50 12.04 3.75
CA PHE A 543 16.08 12.27 3.98
C PHE A 543 15.66 13.68 3.55
N GLU A 544 14.39 13.85 3.19
CA GLU A 544 13.79 15.15 2.90
C GLU A 544 12.37 15.17 3.53
N PRO A 545 12.09 16.03 4.53
CA PRO A 545 13.02 16.95 5.19
C PRO A 545 14.13 16.25 5.99
N ASP A 546 15.18 17.01 6.32
CA ASP A 546 16.33 16.54 7.10
C ASP A 546 15.99 16.62 8.61
N LEU A 547 15.46 15.53 9.15
CA LEU A 547 14.98 15.38 10.53
C LEU A 547 15.52 14.08 11.15
N PRO A 548 15.63 13.98 12.50
CA PRO A 548 16.02 12.75 13.18
C PRO A 548 15.04 11.62 12.88
N VAL A 549 15.56 10.38 12.84
CA VAL A 549 14.80 9.16 12.52
C VAL A 549 15.03 8.12 13.60
N ALA A 550 13.95 7.49 14.08
CA ALA A 550 14.04 6.32 14.95
C ALA A 550 14.59 5.12 14.16
N VAL A 551 15.81 4.68 14.51
CA VAL A 551 16.50 3.57 13.85
C VAL A 551 16.86 2.50 14.86
N PHE A 552 16.46 1.27 14.56
CA PHE A 552 16.61 0.13 15.44
C PHE A 552 17.72 -0.79 14.93
N SER A 553 18.61 -1.23 15.81
CA SER A 553 19.40 -2.44 15.53
C SER A 553 18.45 -3.63 15.41
N ARG A 554 18.74 -4.60 14.54
CA ARG A 554 17.92 -5.82 14.47
C ARG A 554 17.94 -6.52 15.84
N PRO A 555 16.78 -6.69 16.53
CA PRO A 555 16.76 -7.33 17.84
C PRO A 555 17.18 -8.80 17.72
N THR A 556 17.73 -9.36 18.80
CA THR A 556 18.17 -10.77 18.86
C THR A 556 16.97 -11.73 18.78
N CYS A 557 16.57 -12.09 17.57
CA CYS A 557 15.45 -12.98 17.33
C CYS A 557 15.77 -14.44 17.75
N ILE A 558 14.91 -15.05 18.55
CA ILE A 558 14.89 -16.51 18.70
C ILE A 558 14.40 -17.13 17.39
N LEU A 559 15.15 -18.07 16.83
CA LEU A 559 14.78 -18.76 15.58
C LEU A 559 13.61 -19.72 15.84
N SER A 560 12.47 -19.48 15.18
CA SER A 560 11.29 -20.34 15.23
C SER A 560 11.09 -21.09 13.90
N LEU A 561 10.57 -22.32 13.97
CA LEU A 561 10.28 -23.14 12.80
C LEU A 561 8.93 -22.73 12.19
N GLY A 562 8.99 -21.97 11.09
CA GLY A 562 7.81 -21.57 10.34
C GLY A 562 7.00 -22.76 9.80
N HIS A 563 5.68 -22.59 9.70
CA HIS A 563 4.77 -23.60 9.16
C HIS A 563 5.16 -23.94 7.71
N LYS A 564 5.56 -25.20 7.45
CA LYS A 564 5.96 -25.66 6.12
C LYS A 564 4.77 -25.53 5.16
N ARG A 565 4.85 -24.60 4.19
CA ARG A 565 3.82 -24.43 3.15
C ARG A 565 3.55 -25.78 2.47
N LYS A 566 2.29 -26.23 2.47
CA LYS A 566 1.86 -27.35 1.64
C LYS A 566 2.18 -27.00 0.17
N PRO A 567 2.87 -27.87 -0.60
CA PRO A 567 3.11 -27.61 -2.02
C PRO A 567 1.78 -27.35 -2.75
N PRO A 568 1.74 -26.41 -3.73
CA PRO A 568 0.52 -26.12 -4.46
C PRO A 568 0.02 -27.39 -5.17
N ILE A 569 -1.23 -27.76 -4.91
CA ILE A 569 -1.82 -29.00 -5.44
C ILE A 569 -1.98 -28.86 -6.96
N ARG A 570 -0.97 -29.34 -7.70
CA ARG A 570 -1.09 -29.60 -9.14
C ARG A 570 -2.17 -30.66 -9.33
N ARG A 571 -3.42 -30.22 -9.59
CA ARG A 571 -4.49 -31.08 -10.11
C ARG A 571 -4.11 -31.53 -11.52
N GLY A 572 -3.29 -32.58 -11.59
CA GLY A 572 -2.96 -33.26 -12.84
C GLY A 572 -4.23 -33.83 -13.45
N GLY A 573 -4.67 -33.24 -14.57
CA GLY A 573 -5.81 -33.75 -15.32
C GLY A 573 -5.54 -35.20 -15.74
N ARG A 574 -6.45 -36.11 -15.40
CA ARG A 574 -6.40 -37.50 -15.89
C ARG A 574 -6.73 -37.51 -17.39
N SER A 575 -5.73 -37.28 -18.22
CA SER A 575 -5.73 -37.73 -19.61
C SER A 575 -5.83 -39.25 -19.61
N GLN A 576 -7.03 -39.79 -19.80
CA GLN A 576 -7.22 -41.23 -19.96
C GLN A 576 -6.50 -41.69 -21.23
N GLY A 577 -5.64 -42.70 -21.10
CA GLY A 577 -4.99 -43.32 -22.26
C GLY A 577 -6.00 -44.13 -23.07
N GLY A 578 -6.39 -43.63 -24.24
CA GLY A 578 -7.14 -44.37 -25.25
C GLY A 578 -6.24 -44.70 -26.45
N PRO A 579 -5.71 -45.93 -26.57
CA PRO A 579 -4.97 -46.35 -27.76
C PRO A 579 -5.95 -46.69 -28.89
N GLY A 580 -6.33 -45.69 -29.68
CA GLY A 580 -7.21 -45.84 -30.86
C GLY A 580 -6.50 -45.40 -32.15
N PRO A 581 -6.36 -46.27 -33.16
CA PRO A 581 -5.86 -45.89 -34.50
C PRO A 581 -7.00 -45.46 -35.43
N SER A 582 -6.65 -44.78 -36.54
CA SER A 582 -7.54 -44.35 -37.64
C SER A 582 -8.64 -43.33 -37.25
N ASP A 583 -9.20 -42.51 -38.15
CA ASP A 583 -8.90 -42.34 -39.58
C ASP A 583 -9.13 -40.86 -40.02
N ASP A 584 -8.95 -40.57 -41.31
CA ASP A 584 -9.27 -39.28 -41.93
C ASP A 584 -10.69 -38.76 -41.59
N SER A 585 -10.78 -37.48 -41.19
CA SER A 585 -11.95 -36.65 -41.52
C SER A 585 -11.65 -35.16 -41.44
N MET A 586 -11.97 -34.43 -42.52
CA MET A 586 -12.26 -33.00 -42.47
C MET A 586 -13.68 -32.81 -41.94
N ASP A 587 -13.88 -31.93 -40.95
CA ASP A 587 -14.88 -30.85 -40.97
C ASP A 587 -15.05 -30.24 -39.56
N GLY A 588 -15.32 -28.93 -39.52
CA GLY A 588 -15.48 -28.20 -38.26
C GLY A 588 -16.93 -27.87 -37.93
N ARG A 589 -17.19 -27.64 -36.64
CA ARG A 589 -18.27 -26.74 -36.17
C ARG A 589 -18.01 -26.27 -34.75
N ALA A 590 -18.42 -25.04 -34.46
CA ALA A 590 -18.43 -24.49 -33.10
C ALA A 590 -19.61 -25.06 -32.30
N SER A 591 -19.42 -25.19 -30.99
CA SER A 591 -20.47 -25.51 -30.02
C SER A 591 -20.38 -24.55 -28.84
N ILE A 592 -21.31 -23.58 -28.79
CA ILE A 592 -21.52 -22.70 -27.63
C ILE A 592 -22.53 -23.41 -26.71
N PRO A 593 -22.20 -23.67 -25.44
CA PRO A 593 -23.20 -24.14 -24.47
C PRO A 593 -24.14 -22.97 -24.11
N ILE A 594 -25.42 -23.10 -24.47
CA ILE A 594 -26.47 -22.16 -24.05
C ILE A 594 -26.97 -22.59 -22.68
N THR A 595 -26.78 -21.75 -21.66
CA THR A 595 -27.43 -21.90 -20.35
C THR A 595 -28.50 -20.82 -20.20
N ALA A 596 -29.73 -21.15 -20.60
CA ALA A 596 -30.89 -20.40 -20.18
C ALA A 596 -31.21 -20.77 -18.71
N GLY A 597 -31.22 -19.77 -17.84
CA GLY A 597 -31.71 -19.89 -16.46
C GLY A 597 -33.00 -19.11 -16.32
N GLU A 598 -34.11 -19.81 -16.15
CA GLU A 598 -35.41 -19.20 -15.89
C GLU A 598 -35.44 -18.66 -14.45
N TYR A 599 -35.87 -17.42 -14.28
CA TYR A 599 -36.36 -16.91 -12.99
C TYR A 599 -37.87 -16.74 -13.10
N MET A 600 -38.58 -17.34 -12.14
CA MET A 600 -40.00 -17.10 -11.86
C MET A 600 -40.10 -16.48 -10.46
N ASP A 601 -40.96 -15.47 -10.36
CA ASP A 601 -41.56 -14.86 -9.15
C ASP A 601 -40.73 -14.80 -7.85
#